data_AF-A0A1M6Z9A5-F1
#
_entry.id   AF-A0A1M6Z9A5-F1
#
_cell.length_a   1.000
_cell.length_b   1.000
_cell.length_c   1.000
_cell.angle_alpha   90.00
_cell.angle_beta   90.00
_cell.angle_gamma   90.00
#
_symmetry.space_group_name_H-M   'P 1'
#
loop_
_entity.id
_entity.type
_entity.pdbx_description
1 polymer ?
#
loop_
_entity_poly.entity_id
_entity_poly.type
_entity_poly.pdbx_seq_one_letter_code
_entity_poly.pdbx_strand_id
1 'polypeptide(L)'
;MILHKGYGQETDDYISIRDQAELRETVQWLEAHTGRTASTLAEPGVMVRSPGINYVIGHGRAGTVEDRTPAEFVPEFVSRGLADGDTIWIISCWAGATSGYGFAQGLAAEFRALGRTGVSVRAPRNIIHWNANGPVLVDDYPTNAGLKAALAAITQGQDNAWRAYVQDLRACIRTALNLAIGTDAEGTRRRVVNFGEARPEDNKQKYLQGMIDRARIGPPHSATLTEIVNGAAAHPAGNPVVGRLRWAQELRSLLTDLHVLHSGNAAGQLAARTDISAAVLTLRTQITALWPAYSHDYYDAIRDLANPFASRDEGWVTFDDAHPAGFVH
;
A
#
# COMPACT_ATOMS: atom_id res chain seq x y z
N MET A 1 -15.53 -16.89 8.01
CA MET A 1 -15.36 -15.44 7.83
C MET A 1 -14.04 -15.17 7.11
N ILE A 2 -13.89 -14.05 6.41
CA ILE A 2 -12.61 -13.57 5.87
C ILE A 2 -12.26 -12.26 6.59
N LEU A 3 -11.23 -12.26 7.42
CA LEU A 3 -10.81 -11.11 8.20
C LEU A 3 -9.60 -10.44 7.57
N HIS A 4 -9.69 -9.13 7.35
CA HIS A 4 -8.61 -8.33 6.78
C HIS A 4 -8.61 -6.91 7.34
N LYS A 5 -7.54 -6.15 7.11
CA LYS A 5 -7.42 -4.77 7.60
C LYS A 5 -8.19 -3.70 6.81
N GLY A 6 -8.90 -4.10 5.76
CA GLY A 6 -9.48 -3.19 4.76
C GLY A 6 -8.52 -2.86 3.60
N TYR A 7 -9.09 -2.63 2.43
CA TYR A 7 -8.41 -2.17 1.22
C TYR A 7 -9.21 -0.98 0.68
N GLY A 8 -8.61 0.20 0.60
CA GLY A 8 -9.37 1.44 0.34
C GLY A 8 -8.82 2.67 1.06
N GLN A 9 -7.88 2.50 2.00
CA GLN A 9 -7.20 3.62 2.64
C GLN A 9 -6.54 4.51 1.59
N GLU A 10 -6.84 5.80 1.65
CA GLU A 10 -6.24 6.81 0.79
C GLU A 10 -4.74 6.90 1.09
N THR A 11 -3.94 6.57 0.08
CA THR A 11 -2.48 6.60 0.16
C THR A 11 -1.93 6.91 -1.23
N ASP A 12 -0.88 7.72 -1.28
CA ASP A 12 -0.12 8.02 -2.49
C ASP A 12 1.17 7.20 -2.60
N ASP A 13 1.37 6.25 -1.68
CA ASP A 13 2.41 5.24 -1.78
C ASP A 13 1.99 4.12 -2.72
N TYR A 14 2.60 4.07 -3.91
CA TYR A 14 2.27 3.08 -4.92
C TYR A 14 2.53 1.64 -4.47
N ILE A 15 3.47 1.40 -3.53
CA ILE A 15 3.69 0.08 -2.93
C ILE A 15 2.44 -0.30 -2.12
N SER A 16 2.01 0.58 -1.21
CA SER A 16 0.78 0.40 -0.45
C SER A 16 -0.46 0.24 -1.35
N ILE A 17 -0.56 0.99 -2.47
CA ILE A 17 -1.66 0.84 -3.44
C ILE A 17 -1.65 -0.57 -4.05
N ARG A 18 -0.49 -1.07 -4.48
CA ARG A 18 -0.34 -2.42 -5.04
C ARG A 18 -0.69 -3.49 -4.01
N ASP A 19 -0.15 -3.39 -2.79
CA ASP A 19 -0.41 -4.36 -1.72
C ASP A 19 -1.92 -4.38 -1.36
N GLN A 20 -2.60 -3.23 -1.42
CA GLN A 20 -4.06 -3.16 -1.28
C GLN A 20 -4.82 -3.80 -2.45
N ALA A 21 -4.27 -3.75 -3.68
CA ALA A 21 -4.86 -4.41 -4.84
C ALA A 21 -4.73 -5.95 -4.73
N GLU A 22 -3.59 -6.45 -4.27
CA GLU A 22 -3.38 -7.87 -3.97
C GLU A 22 -4.33 -8.37 -2.88
N LEU A 23 -4.44 -7.61 -1.78
CA LEU A 23 -5.38 -7.92 -0.71
C LEU A 23 -6.83 -7.96 -1.24
N ARG A 24 -7.22 -6.99 -2.07
CA ARG A 24 -8.56 -6.95 -2.66
C ARG A 24 -8.82 -8.18 -3.52
N GLU A 25 -7.91 -8.53 -4.41
CA GLU A 25 -8.07 -9.70 -5.27
C GLU A 25 -8.17 -10.99 -4.46
N THR A 26 -7.34 -11.15 -3.43
CA THR A 26 -7.36 -12.31 -2.53
C THR A 26 -8.69 -12.43 -1.79
N VAL A 27 -9.19 -11.32 -1.23
CA VAL A 27 -10.49 -11.28 -0.55
C VAL A 27 -11.60 -11.65 -1.52
N GLN A 28 -11.64 -11.02 -2.70
CA GLN A 28 -12.67 -11.27 -3.71
C GLN A 28 -12.66 -12.72 -4.20
N TRP A 29 -11.48 -13.30 -4.39
CA TRP A 29 -11.34 -14.71 -4.74
C TRP A 29 -11.92 -15.60 -3.64
N LEU A 30 -11.56 -15.36 -2.38
CA LEU A 30 -12.02 -16.17 -1.24
C LEU A 30 -13.52 -16.07 -1.05
N GLU A 31 -14.10 -14.87 -1.17
CA GLU A 31 -15.55 -14.69 -1.09
C GLU A 31 -16.27 -15.53 -2.16
N ALA A 32 -15.79 -15.45 -3.41
CA ALA A 32 -16.35 -16.20 -4.54
C ALA A 32 -16.23 -17.72 -4.39
N HIS A 33 -15.10 -18.22 -3.86
CA HIS A 33 -14.81 -19.66 -3.82
C HIS A 33 -15.26 -20.36 -2.53
N THR A 34 -15.45 -19.62 -1.45
CA THR A 34 -15.76 -20.19 -0.13
C THR A 34 -17.16 -19.84 0.36
N GLY A 35 -17.84 -18.88 -0.30
CA GLY A 35 -19.14 -18.36 0.14
C GLY A 35 -19.08 -17.65 1.51
N ARG A 36 -17.87 -17.35 2.01
CA ARG A 36 -17.66 -16.65 3.28
C ARG A 36 -17.68 -15.14 3.04
N THR A 37 -18.26 -14.40 3.98
CA THR A 37 -18.29 -12.94 3.94
C THR A 37 -16.96 -12.34 4.43
N ALA A 38 -16.47 -11.32 3.73
CA ALA A 38 -15.39 -10.47 4.20
C ALA A 38 -15.84 -9.52 5.31
N SER A 39 -14.96 -9.30 6.28
CA SER A 39 -15.12 -8.34 7.36
C SER A 39 -13.81 -7.60 7.55
N THR A 40 -13.89 -6.30 7.80
CA THR A 40 -12.75 -5.57 8.31
C THR A 40 -12.62 -5.75 9.82
N LEU A 41 -11.40 -5.59 10.35
CA LEU A 41 -11.16 -5.51 11.80
C LEU A 41 -11.83 -4.29 12.47
N ALA A 42 -12.03 -3.21 11.71
CA ALA A 42 -12.62 -1.98 12.23
C ALA A 42 -14.14 -2.09 12.38
N GLU A 43 -14.78 -3.03 11.67
CA GLU A 43 -16.22 -3.26 11.75
C GLU A 43 -16.56 -4.17 12.94
N PRO A 44 -17.26 -3.65 13.97
CA PRO A 44 -17.85 -4.51 14.99
C PRO A 44 -18.99 -5.32 14.37
N GLY A 45 -18.94 -6.65 14.50
CA GLY A 45 -20.17 -7.46 14.38
C GLY A 45 -20.29 -8.44 13.21
N VAL A 46 -19.23 -8.80 12.47
CA VAL A 46 -19.30 -10.04 11.69
C VAL A 46 -19.05 -11.22 12.62
N MET A 47 -20.14 -11.89 13.01
CA MET A 47 -20.09 -13.13 13.79
C MET A 47 -19.38 -14.23 12.98
N VAL A 48 -18.35 -14.83 13.57
CA VAL A 48 -17.91 -16.19 13.26
C VAL A 48 -19.14 -17.08 13.43
N ARG A 49 -19.66 -17.61 12.33
CA ARG A 49 -20.66 -18.68 12.40
C ARG A 49 -19.92 -19.99 12.64
N SER A 50 -20.17 -20.63 13.78
CA SER A 50 -19.80 -22.02 13.97
C SER A 50 -20.63 -22.95 13.08
N PRO A 51 -20.09 -24.09 12.62
CA PRO A 51 -18.68 -24.46 12.56
C PRO A 51 -18.04 -24.19 11.19
N GLY A 52 -16.73 -23.93 11.16
CA GLY A 52 -15.94 -24.17 9.95
C GLY A 52 -14.67 -23.33 9.77
N ILE A 53 -14.30 -23.17 8.49
CA ILE A 53 -13.07 -22.52 8.07
C ILE A 53 -13.21 -20.99 8.08
N ASN A 54 -12.26 -20.32 8.75
CA ASN A 54 -12.07 -18.88 8.81
C ASN A 54 -10.74 -18.50 8.18
N TYR A 55 -10.67 -17.34 7.52
CA TYR A 55 -9.47 -16.83 6.87
C TYR A 55 -9.04 -15.53 7.52
N VAL A 56 -7.74 -15.35 7.73
CA VAL A 56 -7.12 -14.13 8.23
C VAL A 56 -6.03 -13.76 7.26
N ILE A 57 -6.14 -12.57 6.68
CA ILE A 57 -5.29 -12.17 5.58
C ILE A 57 -4.34 -11.03 6.02
N GLY A 58 -3.06 -11.21 5.76
CA GLY A 58 -2.03 -10.17 5.71
C GLY A 58 -1.39 -10.12 4.32
N HIS A 59 -1.24 -8.94 3.72
CA HIS A 59 -0.48 -8.77 2.48
C HIS A 59 0.52 -7.62 2.63
N GLY A 60 1.78 -7.86 2.26
CA GLY A 60 2.86 -6.86 2.27
C GLY A 60 3.04 -6.14 3.61
N ARG A 61 3.60 -4.92 3.56
CA ARG A 61 3.66 -3.96 4.70
C ARG A 61 2.29 -3.53 5.19
N ALA A 62 1.27 -3.94 4.46
CA ALA A 62 -0.11 -3.76 4.75
C ALA A 62 -0.71 -4.95 5.51
N GLY A 63 0.10 -5.88 6.01
CA GLY A 63 -0.37 -7.09 6.65
C GLY A 63 -0.91 -6.87 8.05
N THR A 64 -2.16 -7.29 8.28
CA THR A 64 -2.78 -7.37 9.60
C THR A 64 -1.96 -8.20 10.61
N VAL A 65 -1.20 -9.16 10.10
CA VAL A 65 -0.32 -10.07 10.84
C VAL A 65 0.99 -9.38 11.28
N GLU A 66 1.36 -8.26 10.64
CA GLU A 66 2.59 -7.51 10.94
C GLU A 66 2.35 -6.38 11.96
N ASP A 67 1.13 -5.85 12.03
CA ASP A 67 0.78 -4.69 12.87
C ASP A 67 0.28 -5.06 14.29
N ARG A 68 0.02 -6.35 14.55
CA ARG A 68 -0.55 -6.84 15.83
C ARG A 68 0.05 -8.18 16.22
N THR A 69 0.19 -8.38 17.52
CA THR A 69 0.66 -9.63 18.13
C THR A 69 -0.46 -10.68 18.19
N PRO A 70 -0.12 -11.98 18.26
CA PRO A 70 -1.13 -13.04 18.47
C PRO A 70 -2.06 -12.81 19.67
N ALA A 71 -1.51 -12.32 20.79
CA ALA A 71 -2.28 -12.02 22.00
C ALA A 71 -3.34 -10.93 21.80
N GLU A 72 -3.08 -9.97 20.91
CA GLU A 72 -4.06 -8.94 20.56
C GLU A 72 -5.17 -9.48 19.67
N PHE A 73 -4.94 -10.56 18.93
CA PHE A 73 -5.89 -11.13 17.99
C PHE A 73 -6.88 -12.11 18.63
N VAL A 74 -6.44 -12.92 19.59
CA VAL A 74 -7.30 -13.95 20.20
C VAL A 74 -8.58 -13.37 20.81
N PRO A 75 -8.57 -12.26 21.59
CA PRO A 75 -9.79 -11.67 22.11
C PRO A 75 -10.77 -11.25 21.01
N GLU A 76 -10.26 -10.79 19.86
CA GLU A 76 -11.07 -10.41 18.70
C GLU A 76 -11.75 -11.63 18.06
N PHE A 77 -11.05 -12.76 17.96
CA PHE A 77 -11.66 -13.98 17.45
C PHE A 77 -12.72 -14.54 18.41
N VAL A 78 -12.44 -14.50 19.71
CA VAL A 78 -13.39 -14.95 20.74
C VAL A 78 -14.62 -14.05 20.78
N SER A 79 -14.46 -12.72 20.71
CA SER A 79 -15.59 -11.77 20.69
C SER A 79 -16.46 -11.92 19.45
N ARG A 80 -15.86 -12.35 18.33
CA ARG A 80 -16.57 -12.67 17.10
C ARG A 80 -17.22 -14.06 17.13
N GLY A 81 -17.02 -14.87 18.17
CA GLY A 81 -17.74 -16.14 18.36
C GLY A 81 -17.02 -17.39 17.89
N LEU A 82 -15.68 -17.36 17.74
CA LEU A 82 -14.89 -18.55 17.46
C LEU A 82 -15.08 -19.62 18.55
N ALA A 83 -15.30 -20.87 18.13
CA ALA A 83 -15.58 -22.00 19.01
C ALA A 83 -14.64 -23.20 18.73
N ASP A 84 -14.67 -24.18 19.63
CA ASP A 84 -13.96 -25.45 19.43
C ASP A 84 -14.48 -26.16 18.17
N GLY A 85 -13.55 -26.75 17.42
CA GLY A 85 -13.79 -27.35 16.10
C GLY A 85 -13.61 -26.38 14.93
N ASP A 86 -13.40 -25.09 15.17
CA ASP A 86 -13.12 -24.12 14.11
C ASP A 86 -11.66 -24.18 13.65
N THR A 87 -11.44 -23.86 12.36
CA THR A 87 -10.09 -23.74 11.78
C THR A 87 -9.84 -22.33 11.29
N ILE A 88 -8.68 -21.75 11.62
CA ILE A 88 -8.22 -20.44 11.15
C ILE A 88 -7.10 -20.66 10.13
N TRP A 89 -7.27 -20.16 8.92
CA TRP A 89 -6.26 -20.14 7.86
C TRP A 89 -5.60 -18.77 7.81
N ILE A 90 -4.29 -18.72 8.05
CA ILE A 90 -3.46 -17.52 7.95
C ILE A 90 -2.92 -17.43 6.52
N ILE A 91 -3.26 -16.35 5.82
CA ILE A 91 -2.75 -16.02 4.49
C ILE A 91 -1.83 -14.81 4.66
N SER A 92 -0.51 -14.95 4.42
CA SER A 92 0.46 -13.86 4.56
C SER A 92 1.40 -13.77 3.35
N CYS A 93 1.31 -12.70 2.56
CA CYS A 93 2.12 -12.51 1.36
C CYS A 93 3.29 -11.54 1.59
N TRP A 94 4.40 -11.99 2.21
CA TRP A 94 5.75 -11.45 1.94
C TRP A 94 6.89 -12.25 2.59
N ALA A 95 8.09 -12.09 2.02
CA ALA A 95 9.30 -12.86 2.27
C ALA A 95 10.02 -12.51 3.59
N GLY A 96 10.28 -13.55 4.38
CA GLY A 96 11.03 -13.53 5.64
C GLY A 96 10.55 -14.70 6.49
N ALA A 97 11.43 -15.65 6.79
CA ALA A 97 11.14 -17.01 7.27
C ALA A 97 10.39 -17.14 8.62
N THR A 98 9.81 -16.08 9.17
CA THR A 98 9.27 -16.07 10.54
C THR A 98 7.89 -15.44 10.73
N SER A 99 7.35 -14.64 9.80
CA SER A 99 6.13 -13.87 10.10
C SER A 99 4.85 -14.71 10.06
N GLY A 100 4.57 -15.46 9.00
CA GLY A 100 3.33 -16.26 8.89
C GLY A 100 3.30 -17.49 9.79
N TYR A 101 4.35 -18.31 9.73
CA TYR A 101 4.50 -19.54 10.51
C TYR A 101 4.60 -19.27 12.02
N GLY A 102 5.49 -18.34 12.41
CA GLY A 102 5.67 -17.95 13.82
C GLY A 102 4.43 -17.29 14.40
N PHE A 103 3.73 -16.46 13.62
CA PHE A 103 2.46 -15.88 14.05
C PHE A 103 1.38 -16.94 14.24
N ALA A 104 1.23 -17.90 13.31
CA ALA A 104 0.24 -18.97 13.44
C ALA A 104 0.51 -19.85 14.66
N GLN A 105 1.77 -20.19 14.91
CA GLN A 105 2.18 -20.92 16.12
C GLN A 105 1.87 -20.13 17.39
N GLY A 106 2.21 -18.83 17.40
CA GLY A 106 1.89 -17.94 18.52
C GLY A 106 0.38 -17.83 18.75
N LEU A 107 -0.41 -17.70 17.68
CA LEU A 107 -1.87 -17.62 17.76
C LEU A 107 -2.48 -18.89 18.35
N ALA A 108 -2.02 -20.06 17.93
CA ALA A 108 -2.44 -21.34 18.52
C ALA A 108 -2.00 -21.47 20.00
N ALA A 109 -0.86 -20.92 20.39
CA ALA A 109 -0.44 -20.88 21.79
C ALA A 109 -1.33 -19.97 22.66
N GLU A 110 -1.72 -18.81 22.14
CA GLU A 110 -2.62 -17.88 22.83
C GLU A 110 -4.04 -18.43 22.98
N PHE A 111 -4.58 -19.12 21.96
CA PHE A 111 -5.86 -19.82 22.10
C PHE A 111 -5.83 -20.86 23.23
N ARG A 112 -4.75 -21.65 23.31
CA ARG A 112 -4.54 -22.62 24.40
C ARG A 112 -4.43 -21.96 25.76
N ALA A 113 -3.72 -20.84 25.87
CA ALA A 113 -3.61 -20.09 27.12
C ALA A 113 -4.97 -19.61 27.65
N LEU A 114 -5.95 -19.37 26.77
CA LEU A 114 -7.33 -19.06 27.12
C LEU A 114 -8.27 -20.28 27.25
N GLY A 115 -7.74 -21.50 27.19
CA GLY A 115 -8.52 -22.73 27.29
C GLY A 115 -9.35 -23.07 26.04
N ARG A 116 -9.00 -22.53 24.87
CA ARG A 116 -9.63 -22.85 23.57
C ARG A 116 -8.82 -23.91 22.85
N THR A 117 -8.99 -25.16 23.28
CA THR A 117 -8.20 -26.32 22.88
C THR A 117 -8.69 -27.00 21.60
N GLY A 118 -9.89 -26.66 21.13
CA GLY A 118 -10.46 -27.22 19.90
C GLY A 118 -10.22 -26.41 18.64
N VAL A 119 -9.45 -25.30 18.71
CA VAL A 119 -9.21 -24.42 17.56
C VAL A 119 -7.92 -24.83 16.85
N SER A 120 -8.02 -25.13 15.54
CA SER A 120 -6.85 -25.39 14.70
C SER A 120 -6.42 -24.11 13.95
N VAL A 121 -5.12 -23.83 13.90
CA VAL A 121 -4.56 -22.72 13.11
C VAL A 121 -3.69 -23.29 11.99
N ARG A 122 -3.99 -22.97 10.73
CA ARG A 122 -3.28 -23.39 9.53
C ARG A 122 -2.53 -22.23 8.90
N ALA A 123 -1.30 -22.44 8.48
CA ALA A 123 -0.48 -21.44 7.77
C ALA A 123 0.42 -22.12 6.72
N PRO A 124 0.81 -21.41 5.65
CA PRO A 124 1.78 -21.96 4.70
C PRO A 124 3.14 -22.12 5.39
N ARG A 125 3.88 -23.17 5.03
CA ARG A 125 5.25 -23.37 5.53
C ARG A 125 6.19 -22.26 5.05
N ASN A 126 6.01 -21.84 3.80
CA ASN A 126 6.88 -20.93 3.07
C ASN A 126 6.08 -19.74 2.52
N ILE A 127 6.43 -19.24 1.33
CA ILE A 127 5.87 -18.03 0.76
C ILE A 127 4.56 -18.37 0.04
N ILE A 128 3.53 -17.56 0.27
CA ILE A 128 2.26 -17.66 -0.45
C ILE A 128 2.00 -16.38 -1.23
N HIS A 129 1.56 -16.52 -2.47
CA HIS A 129 0.95 -15.46 -3.27
C HIS A 129 -0.44 -15.89 -3.72
N TRP A 130 -1.26 -14.92 -4.08
CA TRP A 130 -2.61 -15.17 -4.54
C TRP A 130 -2.87 -14.36 -5.79
N ASN A 131 -3.53 -14.98 -6.75
CA ASN A 131 -4.15 -14.30 -7.87
C ASN A 131 -5.56 -14.84 -8.11
N ALA A 132 -6.23 -14.38 -9.16
CA ALA A 132 -7.56 -14.83 -9.54
C ALA A 132 -7.69 -16.35 -9.77
N ASN A 133 -6.58 -17.09 -9.94
CA ASN A 133 -6.57 -18.55 -10.09
C ASN A 133 -6.36 -19.30 -8.75
N GLY A 134 -6.10 -18.58 -7.65
CA GLY A 134 -5.93 -19.13 -6.31
C GLY A 134 -4.50 -18.99 -5.77
N PRO A 135 -4.17 -19.72 -4.68
CA PRO A 135 -2.86 -19.62 -4.04
C PRO A 135 -1.74 -20.17 -4.93
N VAL A 136 -0.56 -19.58 -4.77
CA VAL A 136 0.73 -20.02 -5.30
C VAL A 136 1.67 -20.16 -4.11
N LEU A 137 2.00 -21.40 -3.77
CA LEU A 137 2.88 -21.73 -2.65
C LEU A 137 4.27 -22.02 -3.22
N VAL A 138 5.28 -21.31 -2.72
CA VAL A 138 6.65 -21.48 -3.20
C VAL A 138 7.63 -21.57 -2.04
N ASP A 139 8.61 -22.46 -2.18
CA ASP A 139 9.68 -22.63 -1.20
C ASP A 139 10.64 -21.43 -1.23
N ASP A 140 11.00 -20.98 -2.43
CA ASP A 140 11.86 -19.83 -2.69
C ASP A 140 11.38 -19.05 -3.91
N TYR A 141 11.73 -17.77 -4.00
CA TYR A 141 11.44 -16.96 -5.18
C TYR A 141 12.34 -17.36 -6.37
N PRO A 142 11.77 -17.65 -7.55
CA PRO A 142 12.58 -17.87 -8.75
C PRO A 142 13.35 -16.58 -9.12
N THR A 143 14.54 -16.70 -9.71
CA THR A 143 15.37 -15.52 -10.10
C THR A 143 15.61 -15.43 -11.61
N ASN A 144 14.79 -16.10 -12.41
CA ASN A 144 15.02 -16.26 -13.85
C ASN A 144 14.65 -15.03 -14.69
N ALA A 145 14.97 -15.09 -15.99
CA ALA A 145 14.80 -13.99 -16.93
C ALA A 145 13.32 -13.59 -17.15
N GLY A 146 12.39 -14.55 -17.12
CA GLY A 146 10.95 -14.30 -17.27
C GLY A 146 10.41 -13.43 -16.12
N LEU A 147 10.79 -13.75 -14.88
CA LEU A 147 10.40 -12.95 -13.72
C LEU A 147 10.94 -11.51 -13.79
N LYS A 148 12.18 -11.33 -14.27
CA LYS A 148 12.80 -10.00 -14.44
C LYS A 148 12.06 -9.16 -15.47
N ALA A 149 11.62 -9.76 -16.57
CA ALA A 149 10.88 -9.07 -17.62
C ALA A 149 9.50 -8.58 -17.15
N ALA A 150 8.75 -9.43 -16.43
CA ALA A 150 7.48 -9.05 -15.81
C ALA A 150 7.67 -7.85 -14.86
N LEU A 151 8.61 -7.96 -13.91
CA LEU A 151 8.93 -6.87 -12.96
C LEU A 151 9.31 -5.55 -13.64
N ALA A 152 10.03 -5.60 -14.76
CA ALA A 152 10.45 -4.41 -15.49
C ALA A 152 9.26 -3.67 -16.15
N ALA A 153 8.34 -4.39 -16.80
CA ALA A 153 7.16 -3.81 -17.44
C ALA A 153 6.25 -3.09 -16.42
N ILE A 154 6.11 -3.69 -15.23
CA ILE A 154 5.34 -3.13 -14.11
C ILE A 154 6.00 -1.84 -13.60
N THR A 155 7.32 -1.84 -13.44
CA THR A 155 8.07 -0.67 -13.00
C THR A 155 7.85 0.51 -13.96
N GLN A 156 7.79 0.26 -15.27
CA GLN A 156 7.51 1.31 -16.26
C GLN A 156 6.09 1.88 -16.13
N GLY A 157 5.08 1.02 -15.93
CA GLY A 157 3.69 1.46 -15.70
C GLY A 157 3.55 2.29 -14.43
N GLN A 158 4.18 1.86 -13.33
CA GLN A 158 4.23 2.60 -12.06
C GLN A 158 4.93 3.95 -12.22
N ASP A 159 6.01 4.01 -12.98
CA ASP A 159 6.73 5.25 -13.28
C ASP A 159 5.90 6.23 -14.10
N ASN A 160 5.09 5.73 -15.04
CA ASN A 160 4.15 6.55 -15.80
C ASN A 160 3.06 7.12 -14.89
N ALA A 161 2.45 6.28 -14.05
CA ALA A 161 1.40 6.69 -13.11
C ALA A 161 1.90 7.70 -12.09
N TRP A 162 3.11 7.48 -11.55
CA TRP A 162 3.77 8.44 -10.67
C TRP A 162 4.04 9.78 -11.36
N ARG A 163 4.53 9.76 -12.62
CA ARG A 163 4.73 10.99 -13.39
C ARG A 163 3.43 11.73 -13.62
N ALA A 164 2.35 11.04 -13.96
CA ALA A 164 1.02 11.64 -14.11
C ALA A 164 0.56 12.30 -12.80
N TYR A 165 0.65 11.59 -11.67
CA TYR A 165 0.33 12.13 -10.35
C TYR A 165 1.10 13.42 -10.00
N VAL A 166 2.41 13.45 -10.27
CA VAL A 166 3.22 14.66 -10.07
C VAL A 166 2.77 15.80 -10.98
N GLN A 167 2.38 15.51 -12.22
CA GLN A 167 1.85 16.54 -13.13
C GLN A 167 0.49 17.07 -12.69
N ASP A 168 -0.39 16.21 -12.17
CA ASP A 168 -1.68 16.62 -11.62
C ASP A 168 -1.49 17.57 -10.43
N LEU A 169 -0.60 17.22 -9.49
CA LEU A 169 -0.24 18.11 -8.37
C LEU A 169 0.32 19.45 -8.86
N ARG A 170 1.20 19.44 -9.87
CA ARG A 170 1.74 20.69 -10.47
C ARG A 170 0.65 21.52 -11.15
N ALA A 171 -0.32 20.89 -11.79
CA ALA A 171 -1.46 21.58 -12.40
C ALA A 171 -2.36 22.24 -11.34
N CYS A 172 -2.62 21.56 -10.23
CA CYS A 172 -3.33 22.13 -9.07
C CYS A 172 -2.54 23.30 -8.47
N ILE A 173 -1.23 23.14 -8.27
CA ILE A 173 -0.34 24.20 -7.77
C ILE A 173 -0.39 25.44 -8.67
N ARG A 174 -0.36 25.29 -10.00
CA ARG A 174 -0.48 26.43 -10.93
C ARG A 174 -1.78 27.19 -10.74
N THR A 175 -2.89 26.47 -10.50
CA THR A 175 -4.20 27.08 -10.25
C THR A 175 -4.22 27.82 -8.91
N ALA A 176 -3.78 27.16 -7.82
CA ALA A 176 -3.69 27.76 -6.49
C ALA A 176 -2.75 28.98 -6.47
N LEU A 177 -1.65 28.93 -7.22
CA LEU A 177 -0.69 30.01 -7.36
C LEU A 177 -1.31 31.26 -7.99
N ASN A 178 -2.11 31.11 -9.05
CA ASN A 178 -2.80 32.26 -9.66
C ASN A 178 -3.78 32.94 -8.69
N LEU A 179 -4.48 32.15 -7.88
CA LEU A 179 -5.40 32.66 -6.85
C LEU A 179 -4.65 33.35 -5.70
N ALA A 180 -3.58 32.71 -5.22
CA ALA A 180 -2.77 33.21 -4.11
C ALA A 180 -2.03 34.50 -4.47
N ILE A 181 -1.51 34.65 -5.71
CA ILE A 181 -0.88 35.91 -6.15
C ILE A 181 -1.85 37.09 -6.09
N GLY A 182 -3.12 36.88 -6.46
CA GLY A 182 -4.14 37.93 -6.39
C GLY A 182 -4.49 38.37 -4.97
N THR A 183 -4.12 37.56 -3.96
CA THR A 183 -4.45 37.78 -2.54
C THR A 183 -3.23 38.23 -1.73
N ASP A 184 -2.15 37.44 -1.77
CA ASP A 184 -0.87 37.70 -1.12
C ASP A 184 0.28 37.37 -2.07
N ALA A 185 0.59 38.35 -2.93
CA ALA A 185 1.61 38.24 -3.96
C ALA A 185 3.01 37.94 -3.38
N GLU A 186 3.36 38.60 -2.27
CA GLU A 186 4.68 38.45 -1.65
C GLU A 186 4.81 37.15 -0.88
N GLY A 187 3.78 36.78 -0.11
CA GLY A 187 3.73 35.48 0.57
C GLY A 187 3.82 34.33 -0.43
N THR A 188 3.11 34.43 -1.55
CA THR A 188 3.15 33.43 -2.63
C THR A 188 4.56 33.31 -3.22
N ARG A 189 5.18 34.43 -3.58
CA ARG A 189 6.55 34.47 -4.09
C ARG A 189 7.52 33.76 -3.15
N ARG A 190 7.52 34.16 -1.87
CA ARG A 190 8.41 33.60 -0.85
C ARG A 190 8.23 32.09 -0.71
N ARG A 191 7.00 31.58 -0.69
CA ARG A 191 6.74 30.12 -0.61
C ARG A 191 7.31 29.36 -1.79
N VAL A 192 7.08 29.83 -3.01
CA VAL A 192 7.57 29.16 -4.23
C VAL A 192 9.09 29.26 -4.37
N VAL A 193 9.68 30.41 -4.03
CA VAL A 193 11.13 30.60 -4.04
C VAL A 193 11.80 29.67 -3.02
N ASN A 194 11.33 29.63 -1.78
CA ASN A 194 11.85 28.71 -0.76
C ASN A 194 11.73 27.24 -1.20
N PHE A 195 10.63 26.88 -1.86
CA PHE A 195 10.44 25.54 -2.40
C PHE A 195 11.48 25.19 -3.49
N GLY A 196 11.81 26.14 -4.37
CA GLY A 196 12.84 26.00 -5.40
C GLY A 196 14.27 25.99 -4.83
N GLU A 197 14.54 26.75 -3.76
CA GLU A 197 15.86 26.81 -3.11
C GLU A 197 16.18 25.56 -2.30
N ALA A 198 15.16 24.88 -1.77
CA ALA A 198 15.34 23.59 -1.08
C ALA A 198 15.77 22.44 -2.00
N ARG A 199 15.91 22.69 -3.31
CA ARG A 199 16.36 21.70 -4.29
C ARG A 199 17.87 21.48 -4.18
N PRO A 200 18.36 20.28 -4.51
CA PRO A 200 19.76 19.91 -4.38
C PRO A 200 20.59 20.58 -5.48
N GLU A 201 21.87 20.82 -5.20
CA GLU A 201 22.78 21.35 -6.20
C GLU A 201 23.20 20.28 -7.22
N ASP A 202 22.68 20.37 -8.45
CA ASP A 202 23.07 19.52 -9.57
C ASP A 202 23.26 20.32 -10.88
N ASN A 203 23.75 19.67 -11.93
CA ASN A 203 24.04 20.33 -13.22
C ASN A 203 22.80 20.96 -13.89
N LYS A 204 21.57 20.57 -13.52
CA LYS A 204 20.33 21.14 -14.05
C LYS A 204 19.88 22.39 -13.25
N GLN A 205 20.54 22.69 -12.15
CA GLN A 205 20.15 23.76 -11.22
C GLN A 205 20.45 25.18 -11.74
N LYS A 206 21.40 25.39 -12.66
CA LYS A 206 21.68 26.74 -13.20
C LYS A 206 20.45 27.41 -13.82
N TYR A 207 19.61 26.63 -14.50
CA TYR A 207 18.34 27.12 -15.06
C TYR A 207 17.34 27.47 -13.95
N LEU A 208 17.19 26.58 -12.95
CA LEU A 208 16.32 26.81 -11.79
C LEU A 208 16.74 28.03 -10.98
N GLN A 209 18.04 28.18 -10.71
CA GLN A 209 18.59 29.32 -9.99
C GLN A 209 18.35 30.63 -10.75
N GLY A 210 18.54 30.64 -12.08
CA GLY A 210 18.20 31.81 -12.90
C GLY A 210 16.70 32.15 -12.90
N MET A 211 15.80 31.19 -12.68
CA MET A 211 14.37 31.47 -12.48
C MET A 211 14.09 32.02 -11.08
N ILE A 212 14.73 31.48 -10.05
CA ILE A 212 14.62 31.96 -8.67
C ILE A 212 15.11 33.41 -8.57
N ASP A 213 16.28 33.71 -9.14
CA ASP A 213 16.84 35.06 -9.13
C ASP A 213 15.94 36.04 -9.89
N ARG A 214 15.37 35.62 -11.02
CA ARG A 214 14.35 36.42 -11.74
C ARG A 214 13.08 36.63 -10.91
N ALA A 215 12.61 35.62 -10.19
CA ALA A 215 11.43 35.76 -9.34
C ALA A 215 11.64 36.72 -8.16
N ARG A 216 12.88 36.85 -7.66
CA ARG A 216 13.24 37.80 -6.59
C ARG A 216 13.24 39.26 -7.08
N ILE A 217 13.47 39.48 -8.38
CA ILE A 217 13.59 40.80 -8.98
C ILE A 217 12.25 41.21 -9.61
N GLY A 218 11.63 42.26 -9.05
CA GLY A 218 10.39 42.82 -9.57
C GLY A 218 9.13 42.14 -9.02
N PRO A 219 7.95 42.46 -9.59
CA PRO A 219 6.67 41.94 -9.11
C PRO A 219 6.56 40.43 -9.40
N PRO A 220 5.91 39.66 -8.51
CA PRO A 220 5.74 38.23 -8.70
C PRO A 220 4.85 37.95 -9.93
N HIS A 221 5.41 37.26 -10.91
CA HIS A 221 4.72 36.87 -12.13
C HIS A 221 4.38 35.37 -12.08
N SER A 222 3.12 35.02 -12.34
CA SER A 222 2.65 33.63 -12.19
C SER A 222 3.39 32.64 -13.08
N ALA A 223 3.71 33.06 -14.30
CA ALA A 223 4.53 32.31 -15.24
C ALA A 223 5.89 31.93 -14.64
N THR A 224 6.66 32.90 -14.13
CA THR A 224 7.98 32.64 -13.53
C THR A 224 7.89 31.69 -12.34
N LEU A 225 6.91 31.89 -11.45
CA LEU A 225 6.74 31.02 -10.28
C LEU A 225 6.29 29.59 -10.70
N THR A 226 5.49 29.47 -11.76
CA THR A 226 5.11 28.16 -12.35
C THR A 226 6.33 27.46 -12.94
N GLU A 227 7.21 28.18 -13.64
CA GLU A 227 8.44 27.61 -14.19
C GLU A 227 9.38 27.12 -13.08
N ILE A 228 9.47 27.80 -11.93
CA ILE A 228 10.21 27.32 -10.75
C ILE A 228 9.65 25.98 -10.28
N VAL A 229 8.34 25.86 -10.09
CA VAL A 229 7.70 24.60 -9.65
C VAL A 229 7.93 23.47 -10.66
N ASN A 230 7.89 23.76 -11.96
CA ASN A 230 8.11 22.77 -13.00
C ASN A 230 9.57 22.33 -13.14
N GLY A 231 10.51 23.27 -12.99
CA GLY A 231 11.95 23.04 -13.03
C GLY A 231 12.51 22.43 -11.75
N ALA A 232 11.79 22.56 -10.63
CA ALA A 232 12.15 21.94 -9.35
C ALA A 232 12.10 20.41 -9.46
N ALA A 233 13.25 19.77 -9.25
CA ALA A 233 13.37 18.32 -9.20
C ALA A 233 13.12 17.76 -7.79
N ALA A 234 12.86 16.46 -7.70
CA ALA A 234 12.83 15.76 -6.43
C ALA A 234 14.18 15.88 -5.72
N HIS A 235 14.17 15.97 -4.40
CA HIS A 235 15.38 15.89 -3.61
C HIS A 235 15.95 14.45 -3.71
N PRO A 236 17.25 14.23 -4.01
CA PRO A 236 17.86 12.93 -4.13
C PRO A 236 17.97 12.37 -2.72
N ALA A 237 16.95 11.63 -2.31
CA ALA A 237 16.99 10.83 -1.11
C ALA A 237 17.21 9.39 -1.55
N GLY A 238 18.47 8.95 -1.56
CA GLY A 238 18.90 7.55 -1.74
C GLY A 238 17.94 6.67 -2.53
N ASN A 239 17.17 5.84 -1.82
CA ASN A 239 16.19 4.92 -2.40
C ASN A 239 15.13 5.67 -3.24
N PRO A 240 14.96 5.33 -4.54
CA PRO A 240 13.99 5.96 -5.43
C PRO A 240 12.55 6.04 -4.89
N VAL A 241 12.12 5.04 -4.11
CA VAL A 241 10.78 5.01 -3.49
C VAL A 241 10.64 6.12 -2.46
N VAL A 242 11.63 6.25 -1.58
CA VAL A 242 11.65 7.28 -0.53
C VAL A 242 11.74 8.67 -1.16
N GLY A 243 12.56 8.83 -2.21
CA GLY A 243 12.65 10.08 -2.97
C GLY A 243 11.31 10.51 -3.60
N ARG A 244 10.54 9.55 -4.14
CA ARG A 244 9.19 9.81 -4.70
C ARG A 244 8.22 10.27 -3.61
N LEU A 245 8.05 9.49 -2.55
CA LEU A 245 7.13 9.81 -1.46
C LEU A 245 7.39 11.20 -0.87
N ARG A 246 8.66 11.50 -0.61
CA ARG A 246 9.09 12.82 -0.13
C ARG A 246 8.73 13.92 -1.12
N TRP A 247 8.97 13.71 -2.41
CA TRP A 247 8.67 14.73 -3.42
C TRP A 247 7.17 15.05 -3.51
N ALA A 248 6.31 14.02 -3.50
CA ALA A 248 4.87 14.26 -3.45
C ALA A 248 4.46 14.98 -2.18
N GLN A 249 5.03 14.64 -1.02
CA GLN A 249 4.76 15.37 0.23
C GLN A 249 5.15 16.85 0.13
N GLU A 250 6.28 17.17 -0.47
CA GLU A 250 6.72 18.56 -0.66
C GLU A 250 5.78 19.34 -1.61
N LEU A 251 5.31 18.71 -2.69
CA LEU A 251 4.31 19.30 -3.60
C LEU A 251 2.96 19.52 -2.90
N ARG A 252 2.50 18.54 -2.10
CA ARG A 252 1.26 18.64 -1.31
C ARG A 252 1.34 19.78 -0.27
N SER A 253 2.49 19.91 0.40
CA SER A 253 2.75 21.01 1.32
C SER A 253 2.71 22.37 0.61
N LEU A 254 3.35 22.48 -0.56
CA LEU A 254 3.29 23.72 -1.35
C LEU A 254 1.86 24.06 -1.79
N LEU A 255 1.12 23.08 -2.31
CA LEU A 255 -0.28 23.26 -2.70
C LEU A 255 -1.14 23.74 -1.52
N THR A 256 -0.93 23.16 -0.34
CA THR A 256 -1.62 23.55 0.89
C THR A 256 -1.27 24.98 1.30
N ASP A 257 0.01 25.33 1.31
CA ASP A 257 0.47 26.69 1.64
C ASP A 257 -0.16 27.73 0.72
N LEU A 258 -0.25 27.46 -0.59
CA LEU A 258 -0.84 28.37 -1.57
C LEU A 258 -2.34 28.57 -1.36
N HIS A 259 -3.09 27.49 -1.11
CA HIS A 259 -4.50 27.59 -0.78
C HIS A 259 -4.75 28.33 0.54
N VAL A 260 -3.89 28.14 1.54
CA VAL A 260 -3.96 28.87 2.82
C VAL A 260 -3.68 30.37 2.62
N LEU A 261 -2.74 30.75 1.75
CA LEU A 261 -2.49 32.14 1.40
C LEU A 261 -3.69 32.79 0.69
N HIS A 262 -4.42 32.04 -0.13
CA HIS A 262 -5.59 32.54 -0.85
C HIS A 262 -6.85 32.66 0.05
N SER A 263 -7.17 31.62 0.82
CA SER A 263 -8.48 31.49 1.48
C SER A 263 -8.42 31.43 3.01
N GLY A 264 -7.24 31.59 3.60
CA GLY A 264 -7.01 31.42 5.04
C GLY A 264 -6.95 29.95 5.47
N ASN A 265 -6.66 29.72 6.75
CA ASN A 265 -6.20 28.40 7.22
C ASN A 265 -7.24 27.28 7.02
N ALA A 266 -8.46 27.42 7.55
CA ALA A 266 -9.45 26.33 7.50
C ALA A 266 -9.95 26.03 6.08
N ALA A 267 -10.34 27.06 5.32
CA ALA A 267 -10.84 26.91 3.96
C ALA A 267 -9.72 26.47 2.99
N GLY A 268 -8.51 27.03 3.13
CA GLY A 268 -7.36 26.66 2.32
C GLY A 268 -6.92 25.21 2.53
N GLN A 269 -6.90 24.72 3.78
CA GLN A 269 -6.63 23.31 4.05
C GLN A 269 -7.67 22.38 3.43
N LEU A 270 -8.96 22.76 3.46
CA LEU A 270 -10.02 21.96 2.86
C LEU A 270 -9.93 21.90 1.32
N ALA A 271 -9.67 23.04 0.68
CA ALA A 271 -9.47 23.13 -0.76
C ALA A 271 -8.26 22.28 -1.20
N ALA A 272 -7.13 22.42 -0.50
CA ALA A 272 -5.94 21.63 -0.77
C ALA A 272 -6.19 20.13 -0.62
N ARG A 273 -6.87 19.70 0.45
CA ARG A 273 -7.25 18.28 0.63
C ARG A 273 -8.08 17.76 -0.53
N THR A 274 -9.04 18.55 -1.02
CA THR A 274 -9.89 18.15 -2.15
C THR A 274 -9.06 17.90 -3.41
N ASP A 275 -8.17 18.83 -3.75
CA ASP A 275 -7.28 18.70 -4.93
C ASP A 275 -6.30 17.53 -4.78
N ILE A 276 -5.73 17.36 -3.58
CA ILE A 276 -4.81 16.26 -3.28
C ILE A 276 -5.54 14.93 -3.42
N SER A 277 -6.71 14.78 -2.82
CA SER A 277 -7.50 13.55 -2.88
C SER A 277 -7.89 13.19 -4.31
N ALA A 278 -8.20 14.18 -5.16
CA ALA A 278 -8.45 13.95 -6.58
C ALA A 278 -7.19 13.41 -7.30
N ALA A 279 -6.02 14.00 -7.06
CA ALA A 279 -4.76 13.53 -7.65
C ALA A 279 -4.36 12.13 -7.15
N VAL A 280 -4.55 11.85 -5.86
CA VAL A 280 -4.31 10.53 -5.26
C VAL A 280 -5.26 9.49 -5.83
N LEU A 281 -6.53 9.83 -6.05
CA LEU A 281 -7.50 8.94 -6.69
C LEU A 281 -7.07 8.58 -8.12
N THR A 282 -6.55 9.54 -8.89
CA THR A 282 -6.02 9.28 -10.24
C THR A 282 -4.83 8.31 -10.18
N LEU A 283 -3.84 8.56 -9.30
CA LEU A 283 -2.71 7.66 -9.09
C LEU A 283 -3.19 6.24 -8.76
N ARG A 284 -4.09 6.14 -7.78
CA ARG A 284 -4.65 4.86 -7.31
C ARG A 284 -5.35 4.12 -8.44
N THR A 285 -6.15 4.82 -9.24
CA THR A 285 -6.88 4.25 -10.38
C THR A 285 -5.91 3.68 -11.41
N GLN A 286 -4.87 4.44 -11.77
CA GLN A 286 -3.89 4.00 -12.75
C GLN A 286 -3.09 2.78 -12.26
N ILE A 287 -2.62 2.79 -11.01
CA ILE A 287 -1.89 1.64 -10.43
C ILE A 287 -2.80 0.42 -10.31
N THR A 288 -4.05 0.59 -9.87
CA THR A 288 -5.02 -0.51 -9.74
C THR A 288 -5.37 -1.10 -11.11
N ALA A 289 -5.44 -0.29 -12.17
CA ALA A 289 -5.71 -0.78 -13.53
C ALA A 289 -4.56 -1.66 -14.09
N LEU A 290 -3.34 -1.50 -13.57
CA LEU A 290 -2.20 -2.37 -13.92
C LEU A 290 -2.24 -3.71 -13.17
N TRP A 291 -3.04 -3.82 -12.09
CA TRP A 291 -3.04 -4.98 -11.21
C TRP A 291 -3.39 -6.31 -11.89
N PRO A 292 -4.44 -6.43 -12.74
CA PRO A 292 -4.76 -7.72 -13.34
C PRO A 292 -3.64 -8.28 -14.22
N ALA A 293 -2.99 -7.42 -15.01
CA ALA A 293 -1.84 -7.82 -15.82
C ALA A 293 -0.65 -8.18 -14.94
N TYR A 294 -0.38 -7.40 -13.88
CA TYR A 294 0.63 -7.76 -12.87
C TYR A 294 0.35 -9.15 -12.29
N SER A 295 -0.85 -9.36 -11.78
CA SER A 295 -1.21 -10.55 -11.01
C SER A 295 -1.17 -11.82 -11.87
N HIS A 296 -1.62 -11.75 -13.12
CA HIS A 296 -1.49 -12.87 -14.06
C HIS A 296 -0.04 -13.07 -14.48
N ASP A 297 0.59 -12.09 -15.14
CA ASP A 297 1.91 -12.30 -15.74
C ASP A 297 3.00 -12.62 -14.70
N TYR A 298 2.95 -11.98 -13.54
CA TYR A 298 3.93 -12.18 -12.47
C TYR A 298 3.66 -13.47 -11.68
N TYR A 299 2.44 -13.67 -11.16
CA TYR A 299 2.17 -14.84 -10.31
C TYR A 299 1.93 -16.12 -11.12
N ASP A 300 1.47 -16.06 -12.36
CA ASP A 300 1.41 -17.25 -13.23
C ASP A 300 2.82 -17.68 -13.64
N ALA A 301 3.74 -16.74 -13.92
CA ALA A 301 5.13 -17.10 -14.13
C ALA A 301 5.72 -17.76 -12.87
N ILE A 302 5.44 -17.25 -11.67
CA ILE A 302 5.86 -17.92 -10.42
C ILE A 302 5.24 -19.32 -10.33
N ARG A 303 3.95 -19.46 -10.66
CA ARG A 303 3.23 -20.73 -10.63
C ARG A 303 3.81 -21.78 -11.58
N ASP A 304 4.24 -21.37 -12.78
CA ASP A 304 4.85 -22.27 -13.77
C ASP A 304 6.28 -22.69 -13.40
N LEU A 305 6.97 -21.87 -12.61
CA LEU A 305 8.38 -22.05 -12.25
C LEU A 305 8.58 -22.71 -10.88
N ALA A 306 7.64 -22.51 -9.96
CA ALA A 306 7.58 -23.24 -8.73
C ALA A 306 7.00 -24.63 -8.99
N ASN A 307 7.49 -25.64 -8.28
CA ASN A 307 6.87 -26.96 -8.33
C ASN A 307 5.49 -26.83 -7.66
N PRO A 308 4.36 -26.89 -8.39
CA PRO A 308 3.07 -26.71 -7.75
C PRO A 308 2.85 -27.90 -6.83
N PHE A 309 2.54 -27.64 -5.56
CA PHE A 309 1.98 -28.68 -4.70
C PHE A 309 0.76 -29.28 -5.42
N ALA A 310 0.72 -30.61 -5.52
CA ALA A 310 -0.24 -31.33 -6.34
C ALA A 310 -1.67 -31.19 -5.78
N SER A 311 -1.80 -30.79 -4.51
CA SER A 311 -3.05 -30.46 -3.84
C SER A 311 -2.96 -29.17 -3.01
N ARG A 312 -4.12 -28.60 -2.66
CA ARG A 312 -4.23 -27.42 -1.79
C ARG A 312 -3.68 -27.64 -0.38
N ASP A 313 -3.41 -28.88 0.04
CA ASP A 313 -3.02 -29.22 1.42
C ASP A 313 -1.52 -29.41 1.62
N GLU A 314 -0.76 -29.86 0.61
CA GLU A 314 0.65 -30.32 0.74
C GLU A 314 1.69 -29.22 1.12
N GLY A 315 1.30 -27.95 1.22
CA GLY A 315 2.17 -26.84 1.63
C GLY A 315 1.74 -26.14 2.93
N TRP A 316 0.71 -26.65 3.61
CA TRP A 316 0.13 -26.05 4.81
C TRP A 316 0.49 -26.84 6.07
N VAL A 317 0.80 -26.11 7.14
CA VAL A 317 1.09 -26.65 8.46
C VAL A 317 -0.08 -26.32 9.38
N THR A 318 -0.54 -27.31 10.14
CA THR A 318 -1.59 -27.16 11.15
C THR A 318 -0.98 -27.15 12.54
N PHE A 319 -1.40 -26.20 13.37
CA PHE A 319 -1.10 -26.09 14.79
C PHE A 319 -2.40 -26.27 15.59
N ASP A 320 -2.38 -27.22 16.51
CA ASP A 320 -3.46 -27.50 17.45
C ASP A 320 -2.90 -28.13 18.73
N ASP A 321 -3.79 -28.55 19.62
CA ASP A 321 -3.46 -29.19 20.88
C ASP A 321 -2.70 -30.52 20.74
N ALA A 322 -3.00 -31.29 19.69
CA ALA A 322 -2.33 -32.55 19.42
C ALA A 322 -0.95 -32.33 18.78
N HIS A 323 -0.76 -31.21 18.07
CA HIS A 323 0.44 -30.90 17.29
C HIS A 323 0.96 -29.49 17.58
N PRO A 324 1.48 -29.22 18.79
CA PRO A 324 1.91 -27.88 19.20
C PRO A 324 3.15 -27.36 18.44
N ALA A 325 3.91 -28.25 17.80
CA ALA A 325 5.06 -27.92 16.98
C ALA A 325 4.72 -27.75 15.48
N GLY A 326 3.45 -27.98 15.10
CA GLY A 326 3.01 -28.03 13.71
C GLY A 326 3.13 -29.43 13.11
N PHE A 327 2.17 -29.82 12.26
CA PHE A 327 2.24 -31.02 11.44
C PHE A 327 1.83 -30.71 9.99
N VAL A 328 2.49 -31.37 9.03
CA VAL A 328 2.27 -31.19 7.59
C VAL A 328 1.25 -32.22 7.12
N HIS A 329 0.22 -31.78 6.41
CA HIS A 329 -0.76 -32.68 5.77
C HIS A 329 -0.34 -33.04 4.34
#